data_AF-A0A1D2W4N7-F1
#
_entry.id   AF-A0A1D2W4N7-F1
#
_cell.length_a   1.000
_cell.length_b   1.000
_cell.length_c   1.000
_cell.angle_alpha   90.00
_cell.angle_beta   90.00
_cell.angle_gamma   90.00
#
_symmetry.space_group_name_H-M   'P 1'
#
loop_
_entity.id
_entity.type
_entity.pdbx_description
1 polymer ?
#
loop_
_entity_poly.entity_id
_entity_poly.type
_entity_poly.pdbx_seq_one_letter_code
_entity_poly.pdbx_strand_id
1 'polypeptide(L)' 'MQDPETKTDNVTLIEITMFQGRSLAAKKELYKAITENLAQNPGINDDDIIIAVHEPSLENWEVKGGKPASEVDLGFEIKV' A
#
# COMPACT_ATOMS: atom_id res chain seq x y z
N MET A 1 21.64 5.60 0.85
CA MET A 1 21.78 4.81 -0.40
C MET A 1 20.87 5.46 -1.42
N GLN A 2 21.35 6.54 -2.05
CA GLN A 2 20.68 7.25 -3.13
C GLN A 2 21.27 6.69 -4.42
N ASP A 3 20.44 6.20 -5.33
CA ASP A 3 20.83 6.09 -6.73
C ASP A 3 20.60 7.50 -7.33
N PRO A 4 21.65 8.30 -7.58
CA PRO A 4 21.48 9.75 -7.76
C PRO A 4 20.99 10.16 -9.15
N GLU A 5 20.87 9.25 -10.12
CA GLU A 5 20.70 9.64 -11.52
C GLU A 5 19.26 9.70 -12.02
N THR A 6 18.27 9.13 -11.32
CA THR A 6 16.87 9.09 -11.80
C THR A 6 15.85 9.85 -10.95
N LYS A 7 16.15 10.15 -9.68
CA LYS A 7 15.20 10.84 -8.80
C LYS A 7 15.31 12.36 -8.89
N THR A 8 14.17 13.04 -8.94
CA THR A 8 14.03 14.50 -8.95
C THR A 8 13.60 15.05 -7.58
N ASP A 9 13.42 16.36 -7.45
CA ASP A 9 12.89 16.97 -6.22
C ASP A 9 11.41 16.62 -5.96
N ASN A 10 10.73 15.97 -6.91
CA ASN A 10 9.32 15.56 -6.79
C ASN A 10 9.14 14.14 -6.20
N VAL A 11 10.15 13.59 -5.51
CA VAL A 11 10.02 12.27 -4.84
C VAL A 11 8.74 12.23 -4.02
N THR A 12 7.91 11.24 -4.31
CA THR A 12 6.61 11.05 -3.68
C THR A 12 6.59 9.72 -2.95
N LEU A 13 6.49 9.77 -1.62
CA LEU A 13 6.31 8.59 -0.77
C LEU A 13 4.82 8.38 -0.50
N ILE A 14 4.34 7.16 -0.74
CA ILE A 14 2.99 6.72 -0.46
C ILE A 14 3.07 5.55 0.51
N GLU A 15 2.47 5.72 1.68
CA GLU A 15 2.34 4.65 2.67
C GLU A 15 0.89 4.17 2.72
N ILE A 16 0.71 2.86 2.62
CA ILE A 16 -0.61 2.21 2.62
C ILE A 16 -0.64 1.24 3.79
N THR A 17 -1.46 1.53 4.80
CA THR A 17 -1.75 0.58 5.87
C THR A 17 -3.04 -0.16 5.54
N MET A 18 -2.97 -1.48 5.41
CA MET A 18 -4.12 -2.30 5.05
C MET A 18 -4.08 -3.67 5.75
N PHE A 19 -5.21 -4.39 5.76
CA PHE A 19 -5.20 -5.77 6.22
C PHE A 19 -4.32 -6.65 5.32
N GLN A 20 -3.61 -7.58 5.97
CA GLN A 20 -2.87 -8.64 5.30
C GLN A 20 -3.79 -9.52 4.43
N GLY A 21 -3.18 -10.26 3.49
CA GLY A 21 -3.83 -11.35 2.76
C GLY A 21 -4.15 -11.07 1.29
N ARG A 22 -3.61 -9.98 0.72
CA ARG A 22 -3.60 -9.78 -0.73
C ARG A 22 -2.44 -10.54 -1.36
N SER A 23 -2.70 -11.19 -2.50
CA SER A 23 -1.67 -11.88 -3.28
C SER A 23 -0.62 -10.91 -3.81
N LEU A 24 0.58 -11.43 -4.12
CA LEU A 24 1.62 -10.64 -4.79
C LEU A 24 1.12 -10.05 -6.13
N ALA A 25 0.29 -10.78 -6.86
CA ALA A 25 -0.30 -10.30 -8.12
C ALA A 25 -1.17 -9.06 -7.88
N ALA A 26 -2.06 -9.09 -6.88
CA ALA A 26 -2.89 -7.94 -6.53
C ALA A 26 -2.06 -6.73 -6.08
N LYS A 27 -0.98 -6.96 -5.32
CA LYS A 27 -0.06 -5.88 -4.92
C LYS A 27 0.64 -5.26 -6.13
N LYS A 28 1.10 -6.07 -7.09
CA LYS A 28 1.70 -5.57 -8.34
C LYS A 28 0.72 -4.74 -9.17
N GLU A 29 -0.53 -5.18 -9.27
CA GLU A 29 -1.60 -4.42 -9.94
C GLU A 29 -1.87 -3.10 -9.23
N LEU A 30 -1.91 -3.09 -7.89
CA LEU A 30 -2.04 -1.87 -7.09
C LEU A 30 -0.91 -0.89 -7.37
N TYR A 31 0.35 -1.34 -7.33
CA TYR A 31 1.51 -0.48 -7.55
C TYR A 31 1.49 0.12 -8.96
N LYS A 32 1.27 -0.73 -9.97
CA LYS A 32 1.17 -0.30 -11.36
C LYS A 32 0.07 0.74 -11.53
N ALA A 33 -1.13 0.47 -11.01
CA ALA A 33 -2.25 1.40 -11.14
C ALA A 33 -1.97 2.75 -10.45
N ILE A 34 -1.40 2.77 -9.24
CA ILE A 34 -1.07 4.02 -8.54
C ILE A 34 -0.03 4.82 -9.34
N THR A 35 1.07 4.17 -9.75
CA THR A 35 2.13 4.79 -10.53
C THR A 35 1.60 5.37 -11.84
N GLU A 36 0.87 4.57 -12.64
CA GLU A 36 0.31 5.02 -13.91
C GLU A 36 -0.65 6.21 -13.74
N ASN A 37 -1.50 6.20 -12.70
CA ASN A 37 -2.42 7.31 -12.48
C ASN A 37 -1.69 8.60 -12.11
N LEU A 38 -0.67 8.54 -11.25
CA LEU A 38 0.10 9.71 -10.83
C LEU A 38 1.00 10.25 -11.95
N ALA A 39 1.49 9.36 -12.81
CA ALA A 39 2.20 9.73 -14.03
C ALA A 39 1.31 10.40 -15.06
N GLN A 40 0.05 9.95 -15.19
CA GLN A 40 -0.92 10.61 -16.06
C GLN A 40 -1.37 11.96 -15.52
N ASN A 41 -1.61 12.04 -14.21
CA ASN A 41 -2.01 13.27 -13.52
C ASN A 41 -1.73 13.12 -12.01
N PRO A 42 -0.80 13.90 -11.42
CA PRO A 42 -0.37 15.22 -11.89
C PRO A 42 0.90 15.26 -12.77
N GLY A 43 1.42 14.13 -13.26
CA GLY A 43 2.62 14.10 -14.10
C GLY A 43 3.91 13.76 -13.36
N ILE A 44 3.81 13.00 -12.27
CA ILE A 44 4.97 12.60 -11.46
C ILE A 44 5.73 11.51 -12.21
N ASN A 45 7.06 11.62 -12.31
CA ASN A 45 7.88 10.57 -12.91
C ASN A 45 7.74 9.27 -12.09
N ASP A 46 7.56 8.14 -12.77
CA ASP A 46 7.44 6.81 -12.15
C ASP A 46 8.62 6.50 -11.21
N ASP A 47 9.84 6.91 -11.61
CA ASP A 47 11.06 6.71 -10.83
C ASP A 47 11.08 7.54 -9.52
N ASP A 48 10.23 8.56 -9.41
CA ASP A 48 10.08 9.39 -8.20
C ASP A 48 9.07 8.81 -7.20
N ILE A 49 8.30 7.79 -7.57
CA ILE A 49 7.24 7.23 -6.73
C ILE A 49 7.78 6.06 -5.92
N ILE A 50 7.59 6.11 -4.60
CA ILE A 50 7.90 5.02 -3.68
C ILE A 50 6.62 4.63 -2.95
N ILE A 51 6.23 3.35 -3.04
CA ILE A 51 5.04 2.83 -2.36
C ILE A 51 5.47 1.81 -1.30
N ALA A 52 5.13 2.08 -0.04
CA ALA A 52 5.33 1.17 1.09
C ALA A 52 3.98 0.65 1.58
N VAL A 53 3.79 -0.68 1.53
CA VAL A 53 2.59 -1.32 2.07
C VAL A 53 2.91 -1.91 3.43
N HIS A 54 2.14 -1.47 4.43
CA HIS A 54 2.18 -1.98 5.79
C HIS A 54 0.96 -2.87 6.01
N GLU A 55 1.21 -4.13 6.37
CA GLU A 55 0.18 -5.13 6.66
C GLU A 55 0.29 -5.59 8.12
N PRO A 56 -0.16 -4.79 9.09
CA PRO A 56 -0.20 -5.26 10.47
C PRO A 56 -1.12 -6.49 10.57
N SER A 57 -0.72 -7.47 11.38
CA SER A 57 -1.56 -8.62 11.71
C SER A 57 -2.92 -8.17 12.25
N LEU A 58 -3.96 -8.97 12.05
CA LEU A 58 -5.34 -8.60 12.42
C LEU A 58 -5.53 -8.31 13.92
N GLU A 59 -4.70 -8.90 14.78
CA GLU A 59 -4.67 -8.61 16.23
C GLU A 59 -4.24 -7.18 16.57
N ASN A 60 -3.53 -6.50 15.67
CA ASN A 60 -3.03 -5.13 15.85
C ASN A 60 -4.02 -4.05 15.40
N TRP A 61 -5.25 -4.43 15.04
CA TRP A 61 -6.28 -3.49 14.60
C TRP A 61 -7.48 -3.52 15.53
N GLU A 62 -7.80 -2.40 16.19
CA GLU A 62 -9.14 -2.22 16.77
C GLU A 62 -10.10 -1.75 15.68
N VAL A 63 -11.20 -2.49 15.47
CA VAL A 63 -12.15 -2.20 14.38
C VAL A 63 -13.61 -2.14 14.82
N LYS A 64 -13.91 -2.60 16.05
CA LYS A 64 -15.28 -2.67 16.56
C LYS A 64 -15.34 -2.83 18.07
N GLY A 65 -15.47 -1.72 18.78
CA GLY A 65 -15.84 -1.70 20.19
C GLY A 65 -14.78 -2.31 21.12
N GLY A 66 -13.51 -2.06 20.82
CA GLY A 66 -12.38 -2.54 21.62
C GLY A 66 -11.94 -3.97 21.30
N LYS A 67 -12.42 -4.54 20.19
CA LYS A 67 -12.04 -5.89 19.75
C LYS A 67 -11.02 -5.82 18.61
N PRO A 68 -10.01 -6.69 18.63
CA PRO A 68 -9.11 -6.82 17.50
C PRO A 68 -9.85 -7.33 16.27
N ALA A 69 -9.39 -6.99 15.07
CA ALA A 69 -9.99 -7.46 13.82
C ALA A 69 -9.97 -8.99 13.68
N SER A 70 -9.05 -9.67 14.36
CA SER A 70 -9.01 -11.14 14.45
C SER A 70 -10.20 -11.75 15.19
N GLU A 71 -10.93 -10.98 16.00
CA GLU A 71 -12.09 -11.44 16.79
C GLU A 71 -13.43 -10.97 16.20
N VAL A 72 -13.41 -10.34 15.04
CA VAL A 72 -14.61 -9.78 14.39
C VAL A 72 -14.82 -10.47 13.06
N ASP A 73 -16.07 -10.83 12.77
CA ASP A 73 -16.46 -11.20 11.40
C ASP A 73 -16.41 -9.95 10.51
N LEU A 74 -15.39 -9.89 9.66
CA LEU A 74 -15.15 -8.76 8.76
C LEU A 74 -16.05 -8.80 7.51
N GLY A 75 -16.83 -9.87 7.32
CA GLY A 75 -17.73 -10.02 6.17
C GLY A 75 -17.02 -10.38 4.86
N PHE A 76 -15.74 -10.76 4.91
CA PHE A 76 -14.97 -11.27 3.78
C PHE A 76 -13.86 -12.21 4.26
N GLU A 77 -13.47 -13.16 3.39
CA GLU A 77 -12.34 -14.03 3.66
C GLU A 77 -11.01 -13.28 3.54
N ILE A 78 -10.19 -13.39 4.58
CA ILE A 78 -8.79 -12.98 4.55
C ILE A 78 -7.95 -14.22 4.33
N LYS A 79 -7.29 -14.30 3.17
CA LYS A 79 -6.36 -15.38 2.85
C LYS A 79 -4.98 -14.98 3.37
N VAL A 80 -4.62 -15.43 4.56
CA VAL A 80 -3.25 -15.32 5.09
C VAL A 80 -2.35 -16.31 4.37
#